data_AF-A0A7J4NYR9-F1
#
_entry.id   AF-A0A7J4NYR9-F1
#
_cell.length_a   1.000
_cell.length_b   1.000
_cell.length_c   1.000
_cell.angle_alpha   90.00
_cell.angle_beta   90.00
_cell.angle_gamma   90.00
#
_symmetry.space_group_name_H-M   'P 1'
#
loop_
_entity.id
_entity.type
_entity.pdbx_description
1 polymer ?
#
loop_
_entity_poly.entity_id
_entity_poly.type
_entity_poly.pdbx_seq_one_letter_code
_entity_poly.pdbx_strand_id
1 'polypeptide(L)' 'MLRPIIGLDKVEIEDRARVIGTYAITAHRVEGCKAVPSTPATRSRIDKIESIESVLGLSELCTEASKRIKRVPLG' A
#
# COMPACT_ATOMS: atom_id res chain seq x y z
N MET A 1 -9.70 -10.32 -4.68
CA MET A 1 -9.22 -8.96 -4.32
C MET A 1 -10.38 -7.99 -4.41
N LEU A 2 -10.77 -7.37 -3.29
CA LEU A 2 -11.79 -6.32 -3.27
C LEU A 2 -11.10 -4.95 -3.37
N ARG A 3 -11.60 -4.05 -4.22
CA ARG A 3 -11.14 -2.65 -4.32
C ARG A 3 -12.32 -1.71 -4.08
N PRO A 4 -12.75 -1.50 -2.82
CA PRO A 4 -14.01 -0.81 -2.50
C PRO A 4 -14.11 0.63 -2.99
N ILE A 5 -12.97 1.31 -3.20
CA ILE A 5 -12.89 2.73 -3.57
C ILE A 5 -12.44 2.96 -5.03
N ILE A 6 -12.38 1.93 -5.88
CA ILE A 6 -11.77 2.03 -7.22
C ILE A 6 -12.46 3.02 -8.18
N GLY A 7 -13.75 3.26 -7.98
CA GLY A 7 -14.55 4.17 -8.82
C GLY A 7 -14.78 5.55 -8.21
N LEU A 8 -14.21 5.81 -7.03
CA LEU A 8 -14.38 7.10 -6.36
C LEU A 8 -13.23 8.04 -6.70
N ASP A 9 -13.54 9.32 -6.85
CA ASP A 9 -12.51 10.34 -6.87
C ASP A 9 -12.01 10.67 -5.44
N LYS A 10 -11.00 11.55 -5.37
CA LYS A 10 -10.38 11.94 -4.09
C LYS A 10 -11.36 12.65 -3.16
N VAL A 11 -12.24 13.51 -3.69
CA VAL A 11 -13.19 14.30 -2.89
C VAL A 11 -14.25 13.39 -2.28
N GLU A 12 -14.78 12.44 -3.06
CA GLU A 12 -15.74 11.45 -2.57
C GLU A 12 -15.16 10.56 -1.45
N ILE A 13 -13.88 10.18 -1.56
CA ILE A 13 -13.17 9.43 -0.51
C ILE A 13 -13.05 10.28 0.76
N GLU A 14 -12.72 11.56 0.65
CA GLU A 14 -12.61 12.46 1.79
C GLU A 14 -13.96 12.68 2.48
N ASP A 15 -15.05 12.86 1.73
CA ASP A 15 -16.40 12.99 2.28
C ASP A 15 -16.81 11.75 3.07
N ARG A 16 -16.54 10.57 2.53
CA ARG A 16 -16.73 9.30 3.26
C ARG A 16 -15.89 9.24 4.54
N ALA A 17 -14.63 9.67 4.48
CA ALA A 17 -13.76 9.74 5.66
C ALA A 17 -14.28 10.71 6.73
N ARG A 18 -14.93 11.83 6.34
CA ARG A 18 -15.58 12.77 7.28
C ARG A 18 -16.80 12.12 7.94
N VAL A 19 -17.63 11.43 7.15
CA VAL A 19 -18.82 10.71 7.66
C VAL A 19 -18.44 9.65 8.71
N ILE A 20 -17.36 8.91 8.51
CA ILE A 20 -16.89 7.89 9.47
C ILE A 20 -15.93 8.45 10.55
N GLY A 21 -15.67 9.75 10.54
CA GLY A 21 -14.83 10.43 11.53
C GLY A 21 -13.31 10.18 11.42
N THR A 22 -12.82 9.60 10.32
CA THR A 22 -11.38 9.31 10.13
C THR A 22 -10.61 10.43 9.42
N TYR A 23 -11.30 11.37 8.79
CA TYR A 23 -10.64 12.44 8.03
C TYR A 23 -9.64 13.23 8.87
N ALA A 24 -10.03 13.64 10.08
CA ALA A 24 -9.19 14.48 10.93
C ALA A 24 -7.90 13.78 11.36
N ILE A 25 -7.88 12.45 11.52
CA ILE A 25 -6.67 11.71 11.91
C ILE A 25 -5.76 11.41 10.70
N THR A 26 -6.31 11.27 9.49
CA THR A 26 -5.55 10.89 8.29
C THR A 26 -5.10 12.08 7.44
N ALA A 27 -5.78 13.23 7.52
CA ALA A 27 -5.52 14.41 6.68
C ALA A 27 -4.32 15.25 7.13
N HIS A 28 -3.19 14.61 7.43
CA HIS A 28 -1.92 15.26 7.79
C HIS A 28 -0.84 14.93 6.76
N ARG A 29 0.14 15.83 6.58
CA ARG A 29 1.30 15.53 5.73
C ARG A 29 2.15 14.44 6.37
N VAL A 30 2.48 13.42 5.59
CA VAL A 30 3.41 12.36 5.97
C VAL A 30 4.66 12.43 5.09
N GLU A 31 5.79 11.98 5.63
CA GLU A 31 6.99 11.81 4.83
C GLU A 31 6.76 10.70 3.80
N GLY A 32 6.98 11.02 2.51
CA GLY A 32 6.82 10.07 1.43
C GLY A 32 7.94 9.01 1.38
N CYS A 33 7.73 7.96 0.59
CA CYS A 33 8.78 6.97 0.32
C CYS A 33 9.97 7.64 -0.38
N LYS A 34 11.20 7.43 0.14
CA LYS A 34 12.43 7.98 -0.44
C LYS A 34 13.01 7.15 -1.59
N ALA A 35 12.55 5.91 -1.76
CA ALA A 35 13.01 4.99 -2.80
C ALA A 35 12.20 5.09 -4.10
N VAL A 36 11.45 6.17 -4.30
CA VAL A 36 10.66 6.38 -5.52
C VAL A 36 11.62 6.70 -6.68
N PRO A 37 11.59 5.96 -7.79
CA PRO A 37 12.42 6.26 -8.95
C PRO A 37 11.98 7.57 -9.61
N SER A 38 12.92 8.25 -10.28
CA SER A 38 12.61 9.49 -11.02
C SER A 38 11.55 9.31 -12.12
N THR A 39 11.44 8.10 -12.69
CA THR A 39 10.45 7.76 -13.71
C THR A 39 9.74 6.43 -13.37
N PRO A 40 8.63 6.47 -12.61
CA PRO A 40 7.85 5.28 -12.29
C PRO A 40 7.19 4.66 -13.54
N ALA A 41 7.19 3.33 -13.63
CA ALA A 41 6.51 2.63 -14.71
C ALA A 41 4.99 2.63 -14.51
N THR A 42 4.24 3.24 -15.45
CA THR A 42 2.76 3.26 -15.45
C THR A 42 2.14 2.05 -16.14
N ARG A 43 2.94 1.25 -16.85
CA ARG A 43 2.55 -0.02 -17.47
C ARG A 43 3.69 -1.01 -17.35
N SER A 44 3.43 -2.15 -16.70
CA SER A 44 4.42 -3.19 -16.42
C SER A 44 3.96 -4.54 -16.97
N ARG A 45 4.91 -5.40 -17.36
CA ARG A 45 4.63 -6.78 -17.78
C ARG A 45 5.05 -7.77 -16.69
N ILE A 46 4.27 -8.81 -16.49
CA ILE A 46 4.45 -9.78 -15.40
C ILE A 46 5.76 -10.54 -15.54
N ASP A 47 6.10 -11.02 -16.73
CA ASP A 47 7.35 -11.70 -17.05
C ASP A 47 8.59 -10.88 -16.65
N LYS A 48 8.56 -9.57 -16.91
CA LYS A 48 9.64 -8.67 -16.51
C LYS A 48 9.73 -8.53 -15.00
N ILE A 49 8.59 -8.42 -14.30
CA ILE A 49 8.56 -8.32 -12.84
C ILE A 49 9.16 -9.59 -12.23
N GLU A 50 8.68 -10.77 -12.65
CA GLU A 50 9.15 -12.07 -12.15
C GLU A 50 10.67 -12.25 -12.35
N SER A 51 11.21 -11.83 -13.50
CA SER A 51 12.65 -11.90 -13.76
C SER A 51 13.47 -11.06 -12.78
N ILE A 52 12.99 -9.86 -12.43
CA ILE A 52 13.66 -8.96 -11.48
C ILE A 52 13.55 -9.51 -10.06
N GLU A 53 12.38 -10.03 -9.69
CA GLU A 53 12.13 -10.57 -8.35
C GLU A 53 12.93 -11.85 -8.07
N SER A 54 13.30 -12.62 -9.10
CA SER A 54 14.04 -13.89 -8.96
C SER A 54 15.38 -13.77 -8.22
N VAL A 55 16.02 -12.59 -8.24
CA VAL A 55 17.32 -12.34 -7.60
C VAL A 55 17.20 -11.61 -6.26
N LEU A 56 15.98 -11.29 -5.79
CA LEU A 56 15.74 -10.45 -4.61
C LEU A 56 15.48 -11.23 -3.31
N GLY A 57 15.30 -12.56 -3.36
CA GLY A 57 15.04 -13.37 -2.16
C GLY A 57 13.76 -12.96 -1.40
N LEU A 58 12.71 -12.56 -2.14
CA LEU A 58 11.49 -11.98 -1.54
C LEU A 58 10.72 -12.97 -0.67
N SER A 59 10.77 -14.27 -0.98
CA SER A 59 10.04 -15.31 -0.23
C SER A 59 10.52 -15.40 1.21
N GLU A 60 11.84 -15.42 1.42
CA GLU A 60 12.48 -15.47 2.72
C GLU A 60 12.20 -14.19 3.51
N LEU A 61 12.33 -13.03 2.87
CA LEU A 61 12.05 -11.72 3.48
C LEU A 61 10.59 -11.61 3.95
N CYS A 62 9.64 -12.03 3.10
CA CYS A 62 8.20 -12.05 3.44
C CYS A 62 7.91 -12.99 4.61
N THR A 63 8.53 -14.17 4.60
CA THR A 63 8.39 -15.15 5.69
C THR A 63 8.87 -14.57 7.01
N GLU A 64 10.08 -13.99 7.04
CA GLU A 64 10.63 -13.38 8.24
C GLU A 64 9.82 -12.18 8.73
N ALA A 65 9.32 -11.33 7.83
CA ALA A 65 8.44 -10.22 8.17
C ALA A 65 7.12 -10.71 8.79
N SER A 66 6.52 -11.77 8.23
CA SER A 66 5.26 -12.33 8.70
C SER A 66 5.34 -12.86 10.14
N LYS A 67 6.49 -13.43 10.53
CA LYS A 67 6.74 -13.95 11.89
C LYS A 67 6.74 -12.85 12.96
N ARG A 68 7.02 -11.60 12.58
CA ARG A 68 7.17 -10.46 13.50
C ARG A 68 5.89 -9.65 13.69
N ILE A 69 4.77 -10.07 13.09
CA ILE A 69 3.50 -9.35 13.19
C ILE A 69 3.00 -9.36 14.64
N LYS A 70 2.86 -8.17 15.23
CA LYS A 70 2.24 -7.99 16.54
C LYS A 70 0.72 -8.13 16.40
N ARG A 71 0.16 -9.18 16.99
CA ARG A 71 -1.29 -9.37 17.08
C ARG A 71 -1.81 -8.58 18.27
N VAL A 72 -2.76 -7.68 18.03
CA VAL A 72 -3.46 -6.94 19.07
C VAL A 72 -4.85 -7.56 19.20
N PRO A 73 -5.20 -8.18 20.35
CA PRO A 73 -6.53 -8.70 20.56
C PRO A 73 -7.53 -7.54 20.57
N LEU A 74 -8.63 -7.71 19.85
CA LEU A 74 -9.80 -6.85 19.98
C LEU A 74 -10.62 -7.44 21.14
N GLY A 75 -10.80 -6.66 22.20
CA GLY A 75 -11.65 -7.02 23.33
C GLY A 75 -13.13 -7.07 22.96
#